data_AF-A0A9W6JKX7-F1
#
_entry.id   AF-A0A9W6JKX7-F1
#
_cell.length_a   1.000
_cell.length_b   1.000
_cell.length_c   1.000
_cell.angle_alpha   90.00
_cell.angle_beta   90.00
_cell.angle_gamma   90.00
#
_symmetry.space_group_name_H-M   'P 1'
#
loop_
_entity.id
_entity.type
_entity.pdbx_description
1 polymer ?
#
loop_
_entity_poly.entity_id
_entity_poly.type
_entity_poly.pdbx_seq_one_letter_code
_entity_poly.pdbx_strand_id
1 'polypeptide(L)'
;MGLARLTYYDKPATSIDDTALVETMAAVSDSFEAYGYRRMQASLRHRGFVVNHKKIRRLMREHGLQPRRRRRYVATTDGDHELPIFPNLAKDIVPDAPNQLWVADITYVAITAGFVYVAVILDAWSRKVVGYAQERGPGPTPRCARCGGRRSASAAGSTASATSRTRLQPHRADERQPASGPSARPP
;
A
#
# COMPACT_ATOMS: atom_id res chain seq x y z
N MET A 1 -59.07 27.00 -6.27
CA MET A 1 -57.68 26.57 -6.56
C MET A 1 -56.74 27.42 -5.71
N GLY A 2 -56.41 26.95 -4.49
CA GLY A 2 -55.64 27.71 -3.49
C GLY A 2 -54.13 27.73 -3.74
N LEU A 3 -53.69 28.25 -4.88
CA LEU A 3 -52.28 28.48 -5.17
C LEU A 3 -51.89 29.93 -4.84
N ALA A 4 -50.70 30.12 -4.27
CA ALA A 4 -50.16 31.44 -3.96
C ALA A 4 -49.87 32.22 -5.25
N ARG A 5 -50.14 33.54 -5.27
CA ARG A 5 -49.98 34.40 -6.45
C ARG A 5 -48.58 34.37 -7.09
N LEU A 6 -47.56 34.07 -6.30
CA LEU A 6 -46.15 34.01 -6.75
C LEU A 6 -45.90 32.87 -7.73
N THR A 7 -46.55 31.71 -7.57
CA THR A 7 -46.36 30.56 -8.45
C THR A 7 -46.97 30.76 -9.84
N TYR A 8 -47.88 31.73 -10.01
CA TYR A 8 -48.46 32.06 -11.30
C TYR A 8 -47.46 32.74 -12.26
N TYR A 9 -46.51 33.51 -11.73
CA TYR A 9 -45.48 34.19 -12.52
C TYR A 9 -44.16 33.43 -12.60
N ASP A 10 -44.03 32.32 -11.87
CA ASP A 10 -42.85 31.49 -11.93
C ASP A 10 -42.79 30.78 -13.29
N LYS A 11 -41.96 31.30 -14.18
CA LYS A 11 -41.70 30.70 -15.48
C LYS A 11 -40.48 29.78 -15.33
N PRO A 12 -40.62 28.47 -15.54
CA PRO A 12 -39.46 27.59 -15.48
C PRO A 12 -38.46 28.04 -16.54
N ALA A 13 -37.23 28.33 -16.13
CA ALA A 13 -36.15 28.66 -17.05
C ALA A 13 -35.96 27.52 -18.05
N THR A 14 -35.85 27.84 -19.35
CA THR A 14 -35.64 26.87 -20.43
C THR A 14 -34.45 25.97 -20.07
N SER A 15 -34.72 24.68 -19.88
CA SER A 15 -33.69 23.70 -19.58
C SER A 15 -32.76 23.58 -20.77
N ILE A 16 -31.47 23.85 -20.57
CA ILE A 16 -30.40 23.35 -21.45
C ILE A 16 -30.69 21.86 -21.68
N ASP A 17 -30.69 21.42 -22.94
CA ASP A 17 -30.95 20.03 -23.31
C ASP A 17 -30.05 19.10 -22.49
N ASP A 18 -30.69 18.31 -21.63
CA ASP A 18 -30.02 17.40 -20.72
C ASP A 18 -29.23 16.35 -21.50
N THR A 19 -29.68 15.99 -22.70
CA THR A 19 -29.04 15.01 -23.58
C THR A 19 -27.67 15.48 -24.05
N ALA A 20 -27.61 16.67 -24.68
CA ALA A 20 -26.37 17.26 -25.16
C ALA A 20 -25.36 17.52 -24.02
N LEU A 21 -25.86 17.84 -22.83
CA LEU A 21 -25.04 18.05 -21.64
C LEU A 21 -24.41 16.73 -21.16
N VAL A 22 -25.19 15.64 -21.13
CA VAL A 22 -24.71 14.31 -20.72
C VAL A 22 -23.69 13.78 -21.71
N GLU A 23 -23.90 13.93 -23.02
CA GLU A 23 -22.94 13.52 -24.05
C GLU A 23 -21.60 14.26 -23.89
N THR A 24 -21.65 15.57 -23.64
CA THR A 24 -20.45 16.37 -23.39
C THR A 24 -19.74 15.92 -22.12
N MET A 25 -20.48 15.58 -21.07
CA MET A 25 -19.93 15.07 -19.80
C MET A 25 -19.28 13.69 -19.98
N ALA A 26 -19.89 12.81 -20.78
CA ALA A 26 -19.34 11.50 -21.10
C ALA A 26 -18.00 11.63 -21.85
N ALA A 27 -17.94 12.46 -22.89
CA ALA A 27 -16.71 12.69 -23.66
C ALA A 27 -15.55 13.22 -22.80
N VAL A 28 -15.84 14.07 -21.81
CA VAL A 28 -14.81 14.55 -20.87
C VAL A 28 -14.42 13.49 -19.85
N SER A 29 -15.37 12.67 -19.39
CA SER A 29 -15.09 11.56 -18.49
C SER A 29 -14.19 10.51 -19.14
N ASP A 30 -14.37 10.25 -20.44
CA ASP A 30 -13.53 9.33 -21.21
C ASP A 30 -12.09 9.85 -21.37
N SER A 31 -11.95 11.15 -21.62
CA SER A 31 -10.64 11.80 -21.72
C SER A 31 -9.94 11.92 -20.36
N PHE A 32 -10.71 12.11 -19.28
CA PHE A 32 -10.20 12.40 -17.95
C PHE A 32 -10.97 11.64 -16.85
N GLU A 33 -10.65 10.38 -16.67
CA GLU A 33 -11.36 9.50 -15.72
C GLU A 33 -11.29 9.94 -14.24
N ALA A 34 -10.33 10.81 -13.88
CA ALA A 34 -10.19 11.30 -12.51
C ALA A 34 -11.11 12.50 -12.20
N TYR A 35 -11.82 13.05 -13.18
CA TYR A 35 -12.57 14.30 -13.00
C TYR A 35 -13.86 14.07 -12.21
N GLY A 36 -13.96 14.74 -11.06
CA GLY A 36 -15.21 14.83 -10.30
C GLY A 36 -16.03 16.05 -10.71
N TYR A 37 -17.24 16.18 -10.16
CA TYR A 37 -18.21 17.23 -10.53
C TYR A 37 -17.68 18.67 -10.49
N ARG A 38 -16.70 18.99 -9.63
CA ARG A 38 -16.09 20.33 -9.56
C ARG A 38 -15.23 20.64 -10.79
N ARG A 39 -14.37 19.68 -11.18
CA ARG A 39 -13.54 19.80 -12.39
C ARG A 39 -14.38 19.69 -13.65
N MET A 40 -15.42 18.85 -13.59
CA MET A 40 -16.40 18.73 -14.66
C MET A 40 -17.09 20.07 -14.91
N GLN A 41 -17.55 20.76 -13.86
CA GLN A 41 -18.17 22.08 -13.98
C GLN A 41 -17.22 23.11 -14.61
N ALA A 42 -15.95 23.14 -14.21
CA ALA A 42 -14.97 24.05 -14.81
C ALA A 42 -14.77 23.77 -16.31
N SER A 43 -14.64 22.49 -16.69
CA SER A 43 -14.52 22.08 -18.09
C SER A 43 -15.75 22.42 -18.93
N LEU A 44 -16.96 22.23 -18.38
CA LEU A 44 -18.21 22.61 -19.04
C LEU A 44 -18.30 24.13 -19.21
N ARG A 45 -17.86 24.89 -18.22
CA ARG A 45 -17.84 26.36 -18.27
C ARG A 45 -16.90 26.89 -19.35
N HIS A 46 -15.74 26.24 -19.56
CA HIS A 46 -14.84 26.57 -20.67
C HIS A 46 -15.44 26.27 -22.04
N ARG A 47 -16.37 25.32 -22.12
CA ARG A 47 -17.10 24.96 -23.35
C ARG A 47 -18.39 25.75 -23.55
N GLY A 48 -18.63 26.79 -22.74
CA GLY A 48 -19.81 27.66 -22.86
C GLY A 48 -21.06 27.19 -22.10
N PHE A 49 -21.01 26.05 -21.41
CA PHE A 49 -22.14 25.56 -20.62
C PHE A 49 -22.13 26.14 -19.21
N VAL A 50 -23.09 27.01 -18.91
CA VAL A 50 -23.29 27.57 -17.55
C VAL A 50 -24.34 26.73 -16.82
N VAL A 51 -23.87 25.69 -16.12
CA VAL A 51 -24.74 24.75 -15.39
C VAL A 51 -24.44 24.75 -13.89
N ASN A 52 -25.49 24.69 -13.08
CA ASN A 52 -25.36 24.56 -11.64
C ASN A 52 -24.68 23.23 -11.26
N HIS A 53 -23.72 23.27 -10.33
CA HIS A 53 -23.03 22.11 -9.79
C HIS A 53 -23.98 21.01 -9.25
N LYS A 54 -25.17 21.38 -8.77
CA LYS A 54 -26.19 20.41 -8.33
C LYS A 54 -26.71 19.55 -9.49
N LYS A 55 -27.01 20.18 -10.63
CA LYS A 55 -27.49 19.48 -11.85
C LYS A 55 -26.41 18.56 -12.41
N ILE A 56 -25.17 19.05 -12.50
CA ILE A 56 -24.01 18.23 -12.92
C ILE A 56 -23.85 17.02 -12.00
N ARG A 57 -23.91 17.21 -10.68
CA ARG A 57 -23.79 16.11 -9.71
C ARG A 57 -24.92 15.09 -9.86
N ARG A 58 -26.16 15.54 -10.12
CA ARG A 58 -27.31 14.66 -10.35
C ARG A 58 -27.09 13.82 -11.61
N LEU A 59 -26.78 14.45 -12.74
CA LEU A 59 -26.54 13.78 -14.02
C LEU A 59 -25.35 12.81 -13.95
N MET A 60 -24.24 13.19 -13.28
CA MET A 60 -23.12 12.27 -13.08
C MET A 60 -23.50 11.02 -12.27
N ARG A 61 -24.45 11.13 -11.33
CA ARG A 61 -24.94 9.99 -10.56
C ARG A 61 -25.88 9.11 -11.37
N GLU A 62 -26.83 9.73 -12.08
CA GLU A 62 -27.82 9.04 -12.92
C GLU A 62 -27.14 8.25 -14.05
N HIS A 63 -26.09 8.79 -14.66
CA HIS A 63 -25.37 8.17 -15.77
C HIS A 63 -24.08 7.43 -15.35
N GLY A 64 -23.83 7.24 -14.06
CA GLY A 64 -22.67 6.46 -13.58
C GLY A 64 -21.29 7.09 -13.85
N LEU A 65 -21.22 8.37 -14.20
CA LEU A 65 -20.00 9.12 -14.53
C LEU A 65 -19.20 9.49 -13.26
N GLN A 66 -18.77 8.49 -12.51
CA GLN A 66 -18.06 8.68 -11.25
C GLN A 66 -16.55 8.66 -11.46
N PRO A 67 -15.79 9.57 -10.83
CA PRO A 67 -14.35 9.63 -11.01
C PRO A 67 -13.70 8.33 -10.55
N ARG A 68 -12.96 7.68 -11.45
CA ARG A 68 -12.14 6.52 -11.12
C ARG A 68 -10.85 6.99 -10.46
N ARG A 69 -10.70 6.66 -9.18
CA ARG A 69 -9.46 6.91 -8.45
C ARG A 69 -8.44 5.86 -8.86
N ARG A 70 -7.47 6.22 -9.73
CA ARG A 70 -6.28 5.41 -9.94
C ARG A 70 -5.57 5.21 -8.60
N ARG A 71 -5.49 3.96 -8.12
CA ARG A 71 -4.59 3.59 -7.04
C ARG A 71 -3.18 3.61 -7.61
N ARG A 72 -2.27 4.37 -7.00
CA ARG A 72 -0.85 4.29 -7.33
C ARG A 72 -0.36 2.93 -6.85
N TYR A 73 -0.26 1.96 -7.75
CA TYR A 73 0.44 0.72 -7.49
C TYR A 73 1.93 0.99 -7.71
N VAL A 74 2.72 0.88 -6.66
CA VAL A 74 4.18 0.92 -6.75
C VAL A 74 4.61 -0.54 -6.84
N ALA A 75 4.83 -1.02 -8.07
CA ALA A 75 5.48 -2.31 -8.26
C ALA A 75 6.91 -2.17 -7.72
N THR A 76 7.20 -2.81 -6.60
CA THR A 76 8.55 -2.81 -6.01
C THR A 76 9.46 -3.82 -6.71
N THR A 77 8.84 -4.80 -7.38
CA THR A 77 9.52 -5.88 -8.09
C THR A 77 9.22 -5.74 -9.57
N ASP A 78 10.28 -5.60 -10.37
CA ASP A 78 10.19 -5.76 -11.81
C ASP A 78 10.09 -7.26 -12.10
N GLY A 79 8.88 -7.70 -12.45
CA GLY A 79 8.61 -9.09 -12.81
C GLY A 79 8.71 -9.34 -14.31
N ASP A 80 8.92 -8.30 -15.12
CA ASP A 80 9.02 -8.38 -16.58
C ASP A 80 10.48 -8.37 -16.99
N HIS A 81 11.21 -9.38 -16.54
CA HIS A 81 12.62 -9.59 -16.85
C HIS A 81 12.83 -10.91 -17.55
N GLU A 82 13.77 -10.95 -18.49
CA GLU A 82 14.14 -12.18 -19.23
C GLU A 82 14.95 -13.18 -18.37
N LEU A 83 15.22 -12.84 -17.10
CA LEU A 83 15.94 -13.72 -16.18
C LEU A 83 15.09 -14.92 -15.75
N PRO A 84 15.71 -16.10 -15.53
CA PRO A 84 15.00 -17.29 -15.09
C PRO A 84 14.34 -17.06 -13.73
N ILE A 85 13.02 -17.20 -13.69
CA ILE A 85 12.23 -17.16 -12.47
C ILE A 85 12.36 -18.52 -11.79
N PHE A 86 13.02 -18.56 -10.64
CA PHE A 86 13.12 -19.79 -9.85
C PHE A 86 11.76 -20.16 -9.25
N PRO A 87 11.33 -21.43 -9.34
CA PRO A 87 10.07 -21.87 -8.76
C PRO A 87 10.12 -21.74 -7.23
N ASN A 88 9.08 -21.16 -6.65
CA ASN A 88 8.95 -21.07 -5.20
C ASN A 88 8.65 -22.46 -4.61
N LEU A 89 9.69 -23.16 -4.17
CA LEU A 89 9.61 -24.51 -3.58
C LEU A 89 8.83 -24.55 -2.26
N ALA A 90 8.70 -23.41 -1.56
CA ALA A 90 8.00 -23.32 -0.28
C ALA A 90 6.48 -23.11 -0.43
N LYS A 91 5.97 -22.93 -1.66
CA LYS A 91 4.57 -22.55 -1.90
C LYS A 91 3.57 -23.64 -1.47
N ASP A 92 3.91 -24.91 -1.70
CA ASP A 92 3.01 -26.05 -1.49
C ASP A 92 3.36 -26.85 -0.22
N ILE A 93 4.33 -26.38 0.58
CA ILE A 93 4.73 -27.03 1.83
C ILE A 93 3.79 -26.59 2.94
N VAL A 94 3.01 -27.53 3.47
CA VAL A 94 2.24 -27.34 4.70
C VAL A 94 3.04 -27.93 5.86
N PRO A 95 3.60 -27.11 6.77
CA PRO A 95 4.36 -27.64 7.90
C PRO A 95 3.43 -28.30 8.91
N ASP A 96 3.80 -29.48 9.39
CA ASP A 96 3.09 -30.28 10.40
C ASP A 96 3.79 -30.25 11.77
N ALA A 97 5.06 -29.82 11.83
CA ALA A 97 5.85 -29.68 13.05
C ALA A 97 6.71 -28.39 13.07
N PRO A 98 7.20 -27.95 14.26
CA PRO A 98 8.15 -26.86 14.35
C PRO A 98 9.44 -27.10 13.55
N ASN A 99 10.09 -26.04 13.08
CA ASN A 99 11.40 -26.05 12.42
C ASN A 99 11.47 -26.75 11.06
N GLN A 100 10.35 -26.88 10.35
CA GLN A 100 10.31 -27.42 8.98
C GLN A 100 10.40 -26.33 7.91
N LEU A 101 9.82 -25.16 8.19
CA LEU A 101 9.83 -24.02 7.29
C LEU A 101 9.99 -22.74 8.11
N TRP A 102 11.03 -21.96 7.78
CA TRP A 102 11.25 -20.65 8.36
C TRP A 102 10.94 -19.56 7.32
N VAL A 103 10.20 -18.55 7.75
CA VAL A 103 9.85 -17.39 6.94
C VAL A 103 10.60 -16.19 7.50
N ALA A 104 11.41 -15.56 6.65
CA ALA A 104 12.13 -14.33 7.00
C ALA A 104 11.47 -13.13 6.34
N ASP A 105 11.32 -12.05 7.09
CA ASP A 105 10.90 -10.74 6.57
C ASP A 105 11.86 -9.65 7.07
N ILE A 106 12.09 -8.65 6.23
CA ILE A 106 12.88 -7.47 6.58
C ILE A 106 11.96 -6.25 6.48
N THR A 107 11.78 -5.59 7.61
CA THR A 107 10.94 -4.39 7.72
C THR A 107 11.75 -3.19 8.18
N TYR A 108 11.26 -1.99 7.86
CA TYR A 108 11.85 -0.73 8.29
C TYR A 108 10.93 -0.06 9.32
N VAL A 109 11.50 0.24 10.49
CA VAL A 109 10.81 0.98 11.54
C VAL A 109 11.31 2.41 11.53
N ALA A 110 10.40 3.36 11.25
CA ALA A 110 10.72 4.78 11.29
C ALA A 110 10.87 5.24 12.75
N ILE A 111 11.99 5.90 13.05
CA ILE A 111 12.27 6.54 14.33
C ILE A 111 12.53 8.03 14.11
N THR A 112 12.41 8.85 15.15
CA THR A 112 12.65 10.31 15.03
C THR A 112 14.04 10.64 14.50
N ALA A 113 15.01 9.77 14.76
CA ALA A 113 16.41 9.94 14.36
C ALA A 113 16.82 9.10 13.13
N GLY A 114 15.87 8.69 12.27
CA GLY A 114 16.14 7.91 11.06
C GLY A 114 15.28 6.66 10.91
N PHE A 115 15.88 5.55 10.47
CA PHE A 115 15.20 4.26 10.29
C PHE A 115 16.04 3.13 10.89
N VAL A 116 15.36 2.09 11.38
CA VAL A 116 15.96 0.85 11.84
C VAL A 116 15.48 -0.27 10.93
N TYR A 117 16.41 -1.05 10.39
CA TYR A 117 16.11 -2.30 9.71
C TYR A 117 15.93 -3.38 10.75
N VAL A 118 14.80 -4.08 10.68
CA VAL A 118 14.50 -5.22 11.54
C VAL A 118 14.31 -6.42 10.64
N ALA A 119 15.18 -7.41 10.79
CA ALA A 119 15.04 -8.72 10.16
C ALA A 119 14.46 -9.69 11.19
N VAL A 120 13.35 -10.35 10.86
CA VAL A 120 12.67 -11.30 11.75
C VAL A 120 12.59 -12.65 11.06
N ILE A 121 12.93 -13.71 11.78
CA ILE A 121 12.77 -15.10 11.36
C ILE A 121 11.64 -15.72 12.18
N LEU A 122 10.60 -16.18 11.48
CA LEU A 122 9.43 -16.82 12.03
C LEU A 122 9.41 -18.31 11.68
N ASP A 123 9.01 -19.14 12.62
CA ASP A 123 8.64 -20.53 12.33
C ASP A 123 7.23 -20.57 11.71
N ALA A 124 7.08 -21.21 10.55
CA ALA A 124 5.84 -21.19 9.77
C ALA A 124 4.69 -21.92 10.49
N TRP A 125 4.99 -22.98 11.25
CA TRP A 125 4.01 -23.75 12.00
C TRP A 125 3.56 -23.04 13.28
N SER A 126 4.50 -22.71 14.17
CA SER A 126 4.16 -22.11 15.47
C SER A 126 3.89 -20.61 15.42
N ARG A 127 4.26 -19.93 14.33
CA ARG A 127 4.25 -18.46 14.19
C ARG A 127 5.09 -17.73 15.25
N LYS A 128 5.97 -18.45 15.96
CA LYS A 128 6.89 -17.87 16.94
C LYS A 128 8.09 -17.26 16.27
N VAL A 129 8.62 -16.21 16.88
CA VAL A 129 9.90 -15.59 16.48
C VAL A 129 11.02 -16.51 16.95
N VAL A 130 11.75 -17.09 15.98
CA VAL A 130 12.94 -17.92 16.24
C VAL A 130 14.15 -17.03 16.50
N GLY A 131 14.24 -15.91 15.77
CA GLY A 131 15.30 -14.93 15.92
C GLY A 131 14.97 -13.61 15.27
N TYR A 132 15.65 -12.56 15.71
CA TYR A 132 15.59 -11.25 15.08
C TYR A 132 16.96 -10.58 15.12
N ALA A 133 17.22 -9.73 14.14
CA ALA A 133 18.37 -8.86 14.10
C ALA A 133 17.88 -7.43 13.80
N GLN A 134 18.58 -6.44 14.35
CA GLN A 134 18.30 -5.04 14.08
C GLN A 134 19.58 -4.30 13.77
N GLU A 135 19.50 -3.44 12.76
CA GLU A 135 20.58 -2.56 12.37
C GLU A 135 20.04 -1.14 12.19
N ARG A 136 20.76 -0.16 12.72
CA ARG A 136 20.40 1.23 12.55
C ARG A 136 20.87 1.69 11.17
N GLY A 137 19.93 2.13 10.34
CA GLY A 137 20.28 2.75 9.07
C GLY A 137 21.05 4.05 9.28
N PRO A 138 21.76 4.54 8.26
CA PRO A 138 22.43 5.84 8.33
C PRO A 138 21.42 6.89 8.79
N GLY A 139 21.72 7.52 9.92
CA GLY A 139 20.89 8.59 10.46
C GLY A 139 20.75 9.73 9.45
N PRO A 140 19.76 10.63 9.63
CA PRO A 140 19.70 11.83 8.81
C PRO A 140 21.06 12.52 8.87
N THR A 141 21.67 12.75 7.71
CA THR A 141 22.99 13.36 7.63
C THR A 141 23.00 14.63 8.46
N PRO A 142 23.93 14.79 9.42
CA PRO A 142 23.97 16.00 10.23
C PRO A 142 24.13 17.17 9.26
N ARG A 143 23.16 18.11 9.30
CA ARG A 143 23.30 19.33 8.51
C ARG A 143 24.54 20.05 9.02
N CYS A 144 25.50 20.31 8.14
CA CYS A 144 26.64 21.15 8.40
C CYS A 144 26.17 22.49 8.99
N ALA A 145 26.36 22.68 10.30
CA ALA A 145 25.95 23.91 11.01
C ALA A 145 26.61 25.17 10.43
N ARG A 146 27.72 24.99 9.70
CA ARG A 146 28.51 26.07 9.10
C ARG A 146 28.11 26.43 7.67
N CYS A 147 27.42 25.56 6.94
CA CYS A 147 27.32 25.72 5.48
C CYS A 147 25.94 25.48 4.85
N GLY A 148 24.94 25.01 5.60
CA GLY A 148 23.55 24.88 5.11
C GLY A 148 23.31 23.93 3.91
N GLY A 149 24.36 23.48 3.24
CA GLY A 149 24.34 22.57 2.09
C GLY A 149 24.52 21.11 2.48
N ARG A 150 23.87 20.22 1.72
CA ARG A 150 24.09 18.76 1.76
C ARG A 150 25.47 18.47 1.20
N ARG A 151 26.41 17.99 2.03
CA ARG A 151 27.62 17.34 1.50
C ARG A 151 27.21 15.97 0.97
N SER A 152 27.51 15.68 -0.29
CA SER A 152 27.62 14.31 -0.76
C SER A 152 28.76 13.65 0.02
N ALA A 153 28.46 12.57 0.74
CA ALA A 153 29.50 11.72 1.29
C ALA A 153 30.18 11.04 0.10
N SER A 154 31.39 11.48 -0.25
CA SER A 154 32.27 10.72 -1.12
C SER A 154 32.55 9.38 -0.44
N ALA A 155 32.26 8.28 -1.13
CA ALA A 155 32.58 6.93 -0.71
C ALA A 155 34.10 6.79 -0.55
N ALA A 156 34.58 6.90 0.69
CA ALA A 156 35.87 6.36 1.07
C ALA A 156 35.61 4.94 1.58
N GLY A 157 36.16 3.96 0.86
CA GLY A 157 36.10 2.56 1.25
C GLY A 157 36.68 2.37 2.64
N SER A 158 35.91 1.71 3.51
CA SER A 158 36.46 1.02 4.67
C SER A 158 35.85 -0.37 4.69
N THR A 159 36.63 -1.35 4.26
CA THR A 159 36.51 -2.74 4.69
C THR A 159 36.63 -2.76 6.20
N ALA A 160 35.50 -2.72 6.90
CA ALA A 160 35.43 -2.94 8.32
C ALA A 160 34.59 -4.19 8.54
N SER A 161 35.30 -5.31 8.64
CA SER A 161 34.83 -6.58 9.20
C SER A 161 34.27 -6.32 10.60
N ALA A 162 32.97 -6.07 10.69
CA ALA A 162 32.25 -6.04 11.94
C ALA A 162 31.77 -7.46 12.24
N THR A 163 32.60 -8.23 12.95
CA THR A 163 32.14 -9.39 13.71
C THR A 163 31.25 -8.87 14.85
N SER A 164 30.02 -8.47 14.51
CA SER A 164 28.99 -8.21 15.52
C SER A 164 28.65 -9.55 16.15
N ARG A 165 29.03 -9.72 17.41
CA ARG A 165 28.64 -10.88 18.23
C ARG A 165 27.14 -11.07 18.14
N THR A 166 26.71 -12.00 17.31
CA THR A 166 25.35 -12.51 17.31
C THR A 166 25.15 -13.17 18.66
N ARG A 167 24.48 -12.48 19.59
CA ARG A 167 23.89 -13.15 20.74
C ARG A 167 22.63 -13.85 20.25
N LEU A 168 22.80 -14.89 19.44
CA LEU A 168 21.83 -15.97 19.33
C LEU A 168 21.73 -16.53 20.75
N GLN A 169 20.69 -16.17 21.49
CA GLN A 169 20.34 -16.95 22.67
C GLN A 169 19.74 -18.25 22.14
N PRO A 170 20.40 -19.42 22.29
CA PRO A 170 19.72 -20.67 22.03
C PRO A 170 18.59 -20.78 23.04
N HIS A 171 17.34 -20.85 22.58
CA HIS A 171 16.26 -21.32 23.42
C HIS A 171 16.62 -22.76 23.81
N ARG A 172 16.72 -23.03 25.12
CA ARG A 172 16.85 -24.40 25.64
C ARG A 172 15.79 -25.27 24.97
N ALA A 173 16.23 -26.31 24.28
CA ALA A 173 15.38 -27.44 23.97
C ALA A 173 14.94 -28.01 25.32
N ASP A 174 13.64 -27.99 25.60
CA ASP A 174 13.07 -28.75 26.71
C ASP A 174 13.30 -30.22 26.39
N GLU A 175 14.27 -30.84 27.06
CA GLU A 175 14.41 -32.30 27.14
C GLU A 175 13.13 -32.86 27.77
N ARG A 176 12.21 -33.38 26.95
CA ARG A 176 11.20 -34.30 27.45
C ARG A 176 11.77 -35.72 27.44
N GLN A 177 11.91 -36.25 28.65
CA GLN A 177 12.29 -37.61 28.99
C GLN A 177 11.49 -38.66 28.17
N PRO A 178 12.10 -39.78 27.74
CA PRO A 178 11.37 -40.90 27.18
C PRO A 178 10.58 -41.60 28.29
N ALA A 179 9.27 -41.77 28.08
CA ALA A 179 8.44 -42.59 28.94
C ALA A 179 8.92 -44.05 28.88
N SER A 180 9.43 -44.54 30.02
CA SER A 180 9.64 -45.94 30.33
C SER A 180 8.34 -46.74 30.15
N GLY A 181 8.38 -47.81 29.35
CA GLY A 181 7.27 -48.76 29.21
C GLY A 181 7.05 -49.65 30.44
N PRO A 182 6.10 -50.59 30.35
CA PRO A 182 6.43 -51.99 30.62
C PRO A 182 5.92 -52.89 29.48
N SER A 183 6.83 -53.62 28.83
CA SER A 183 7.13 -55.03 29.11
C SER A 183 5.97 -55.97 28.79
N ALA A 184 6.07 -56.61 27.63
CA ALA A 184 5.29 -57.78 27.25
C ALA A 184 5.50 -58.96 28.22
N ARG A 185 4.48 -59.82 28.35
CA ARG A 185 4.67 -61.28 28.52
C ARG A 185 3.45 -62.06 27.98
N PRO A 186 3.67 -63.17 27.24
CA PRO A 186 2.65 -64.10 26.74
C PRO A 186 2.48 -65.27 27.77
N PRO A 187 1.79 -66.41 27.53
CA PRO A 187 1.33 -67.06 26.29
C PRO A 187 0.00 -66.56 25.70
#